data_AF-A0A397VCI8-F1
#
_entry.id   AF-A0A397VCI8-F1
#
_cell.length_a   1.000
_cell.length_b   1.000
_cell.length_c   1.000
_cell.angle_alpha   90.00
_cell.angle_beta   90.00
_cell.angle_gamma   90.00
#
_symmetry.space_group_name_H-M   'P 1'
#
loop_
_entity.id
_entity.type
_entity.pdbx_description
1 polymer ?
#
loop_
_entity_poly.entity_id
_entity_poly.type
_entity_poly.pdbx_seq_one_letter_code
_entity_poly.pdbx_strand_id
1 'polypeptide(L)'
;MRKDILRERFNGNFCFNSSTAYGSLFHELIQLCLIQNNFTSQFMESEILKVVKRSIERLYSADLNENDVIGGLMDAIPTIRAWADKFIGEVPKPIEEHLSTSKTKLSISICNVLNVEEHICSIKYGLKGKIDASVEAKVSQNGTLKRTIMPLELKTSRNVSPSHYAQTIFYCLLMSDNYDIDVESGLLYYLKIQNEETGKMLNVPVVPHELRSLIIQRNQLAWYALDDQRSILPPMIKNEFQCKYCSFNASCFLYHKAIENGTSETSGVVEIFDNKVAHLKDHHLDFFRKWDELITLEEEDMYRFQPEIWNMLASNCDDDQCLNNMCLDPETIETIPNGEGYRQFRCKFIRKTGKTNFVLDTQFCIGDHVIVSSELDHRTVASGFVEDIASNLVWLTLDRIPHGGSKRNFDIDIESCHSFLCASEETAHSNLRSDIIDTFYRIDKDELTSSMKLIRQNLVSLLVDKETAKLRRLIVDFEPPCFNQSTNTMPNIVDTKSLNDDQIKAIKLALDGWSLYVYITIILSK
;
A
#
# COMPACT_ATOMS: atom_id res chain seq x y z
N MET A 1 -8.82 1.02 -16.24
CA MET A 1 -9.53 2.29 -15.94
C MET A 1 -10.71 2.11 -14.98
N ARG A 2 -11.88 1.57 -15.38
CA ARG A 2 -13.06 1.47 -14.47
C ARG A 2 -12.75 0.76 -13.15
N LYS A 3 -12.09 -0.40 -13.22
CA LYS A 3 -11.62 -1.16 -12.05
C LYS A 3 -10.71 -0.31 -11.15
N ASP A 4 -9.82 0.48 -11.74
CA ASP A 4 -8.85 1.27 -11.00
C ASP A 4 -9.51 2.43 -10.26
N ILE A 5 -10.51 3.09 -10.86
CA ILE A 5 -11.33 4.12 -10.18
C ILE A 5 -12.17 3.50 -9.06
N LEU A 6 -12.76 2.32 -9.28
CA LEU A 6 -13.49 1.62 -8.22
C LEU A 6 -12.56 1.23 -7.06
N ARG A 7 -11.31 0.86 -7.32
CA ARG A 7 -10.32 0.60 -6.27
C ARG A 7 -9.98 1.84 -5.44
N GLU A 8 -10.12 3.05 -5.99
CA GLU A 8 -9.98 4.27 -5.21
C GLU A 8 -11.16 4.51 -4.27
N ARG A 9 -12.34 3.94 -4.54
CA ARG A 9 -13.55 4.14 -3.72
C ARG A 9 -13.90 2.98 -2.81
N PHE A 10 -13.48 1.77 -3.18
CA PHE A 10 -13.83 0.53 -2.52
C PHE A 10 -12.58 -0.21 -2.10
N ASN A 11 -12.63 -0.73 -0.89
CA ASN A 11 -11.80 -1.86 -0.51
C ASN A 11 -12.29 -3.06 -1.30
N GLY A 12 -11.55 -3.53 -2.30
CA GLY A 12 -11.94 -4.73 -3.05
C GLY A 12 -12.16 -5.92 -2.12
N ASN A 13 -12.79 -7.01 -2.59
CA ASN A 13 -12.93 -8.22 -1.79
C ASN A 13 -11.52 -8.72 -1.38
N PHE A 14 -11.10 -8.44 -0.15
CA PHE A 14 -9.81 -8.82 0.43
C PHE A 14 -9.84 -10.30 0.78
N CYS A 15 -9.88 -11.17 -0.22
CA CYS A 15 -9.31 -12.49 -0.07
C CYS A 15 -7.81 -12.33 -0.36
N PHE A 16 -6.96 -12.45 0.66
CA PHE A 16 -5.53 -12.68 0.41
C PHE A 16 -5.43 -13.97 -0.38
N ASN A 17 -5.28 -13.84 -1.70
CA ASN A 17 -5.09 -15.02 -2.52
C ASN A 17 -3.72 -15.61 -2.20
N SER A 18 -3.61 -16.93 -2.27
CA SER A 18 -2.38 -17.65 -1.99
C SER A 18 -1.19 -17.08 -2.77
N SER A 19 -1.38 -16.74 -4.04
CA SER A 19 -0.31 -16.21 -4.91
C SER A 19 0.26 -14.87 -4.42
N THR A 20 -0.57 -13.97 -3.91
CA THR A 20 -0.16 -12.68 -3.34
C THR A 20 0.59 -12.88 -2.03
N ALA A 21 0.13 -13.80 -1.16
CA ALA A 21 0.84 -14.12 0.07
C ALA A 21 2.24 -14.68 -0.24
N TYR A 22 2.34 -15.69 -1.11
CA TYR A 22 3.63 -16.23 -1.58
C TYR A 22 4.52 -15.16 -2.21
N GLY A 23 3.94 -14.30 -3.06
CA GLY A 23 4.66 -13.21 -3.70
C GLY A 23 5.29 -12.25 -2.70
N SER A 24 4.53 -11.85 -1.68
CA SER A 24 5.03 -10.93 -0.65
C SER A 24 6.15 -11.52 0.22
N LEU A 25 6.06 -12.80 0.60
CA LEU A 25 7.13 -13.48 1.37
C LEU A 25 8.42 -13.62 0.55
N PHE A 26 8.28 -13.83 -0.75
CA PHE A 26 9.42 -13.88 -1.65
C PHE A 26 10.12 -12.52 -1.80
N HIS A 27 9.36 -11.44 -1.94
CA HIS A 27 9.91 -10.09 -1.96
C HIS A 27 10.69 -9.84 -0.67
N GLU A 28 10.07 -10.11 0.49
CA GLU A 28 10.69 -9.95 1.81
C GLU A 28 12.02 -10.72 1.94
N LEU A 29 12.08 -11.96 1.43
CA LEU A 29 13.32 -12.75 1.41
C LEU A 29 14.43 -12.11 0.56
N ILE A 30 14.12 -11.69 -0.68
CA ILE A 30 15.11 -11.03 -1.55
C ILE A 30 15.57 -9.71 -0.92
N GLN A 31 14.65 -8.94 -0.36
CA GLN A 31 14.92 -7.68 0.32
C GLN A 31 15.91 -7.87 1.47
N LEU A 32 15.72 -8.89 2.31
CA LEU A 32 16.68 -9.25 3.36
C LEU A 32 18.06 -9.61 2.80
N CYS A 33 18.11 -10.37 1.70
CA CYS A 33 19.38 -10.71 1.04
C CYS A 33 20.09 -9.48 0.46
N LEU A 34 19.33 -8.54 -0.11
CA LEU A 34 19.85 -7.28 -0.66
C LEU A 34 20.42 -6.40 0.46
N ILE A 35 19.69 -6.23 1.57
CA ILE A 35 20.14 -5.43 2.72
C ILE A 35 21.43 -6.00 3.32
N GLN A 36 21.50 -7.32 3.51
CA GLN A 36 22.66 -7.98 4.11
C GLN A 36 23.77 -8.28 3.10
N ASN A 37 23.56 -7.97 1.81
CA ASN A 37 24.40 -8.39 0.70
C ASN A 37 24.84 -9.87 0.79
N ASN A 38 23.91 -10.75 1.18
CA ASN A 38 24.18 -12.15 1.46
C ASN A 38 23.14 -13.05 0.78
N PHE A 39 23.58 -13.76 -0.26
CA PHE A 39 22.77 -14.69 -1.04
C PHE A 39 23.20 -16.15 -0.85
N THR A 40 23.79 -16.48 0.30
CA THR A 40 24.15 -17.87 0.62
C THR A 40 22.91 -18.69 0.96
N SER A 41 22.91 -19.98 0.60
CA SER A 41 21.80 -20.89 0.90
C SER A 41 21.52 -20.97 2.41
N GLN A 42 22.56 -21.05 3.23
CA GLN A 42 22.45 -21.10 4.69
C GLN A 42 21.76 -19.85 5.26
N PHE A 43 22.07 -18.66 4.74
CA PHE A 43 21.43 -17.43 5.16
C PHE A 43 19.94 -17.44 4.79
N MET A 44 19.62 -17.69 3.51
CA MET A 44 18.23 -17.74 3.04
C MET A 44 17.39 -18.79 3.76
N GLU A 45 17.91 -20.00 3.98
CA GLU A 45 17.23 -21.05 4.73
C GLU A 45 16.85 -20.58 6.14
N SER A 46 17.75 -19.87 6.82
CA SER A 46 17.51 -19.36 8.16
C SER A 46 16.50 -18.20 8.18
N GLU A 47 16.51 -17.33 7.18
CA GLU A 47 15.59 -16.19 7.07
C GLU A 47 14.18 -16.63 6.65
N ILE A 48 14.04 -17.64 5.79
CA ILE A 48 12.73 -18.21 5.41
C ILE A 48 11.94 -18.63 6.67
N LEU A 49 12.58 -19.32 7.61
CA LEU A 49 11.91 -19.75 8.84
C LEU A 49 11.44 -18.57 9.69
N LYS A 50 12.22 -17.47 9.73
CA LYS A 50 11.86 -16.26 10.49
C LYS A 50 10.72 -15.49 9.81
N VAL A 51 10.82 -15.28 8.50
CA VAL A 51 9.81 -14.57 7.69
C VAL A 51 8.47 -15.28 7.76
N VAL A 52 8.46 -16.60 7.58
CA VAL A 52 7.24 -17.41 7.67
C VAL A 52 6.61 -17.33 9.06
N LYS A 53 7.42 -17.45 10.12
CA LYS A 53 6.95 -17.34 11.51
C LYS A 53 6.36 -15.97 11.85
N ARG A 54 6.92 -14.89 11.30
CA ARG A 54 6.35 -13.53 11.46
C ARG A 54 5.02 -13.35 10.71
N SER A 55 4.78 -14.18 9.69
CA SER A 55 3.69 -14.02 8.73
C SER A 55 2.47 -14.91 8.99
N ILE A 56 2.33 -15.45 10.20
CA ILE A 56 1.29 -16.45 10.52
C ILE A 56 -0.12 -15.92 10.26
N GLU A 57 -0.42 -14.67 10.61
CA GLU A 57 -1.74 -14.05 10.37
C GLU A 57 -2.06 -13.98 8.87
N ARG A 58 -1.07 -13.57 8.07
CA ARG A 58 -1.15 -13.50 6.61
C ARG A 58 -1.38 -14.90 6.01
N LEU A 59 -0.66 -15.92 6.47
CA LEU A 59 -0.84 -17.30 6.02
C LEU A 59 -2.22 -17.86 6.39
N TYR A 60 -2.67 -17.61 7.62
CA TYR A 60 -3.99 -18.01 8.08
C TYR A 60 -5.11 -17.39 7.23
N SER A 61 -5.02 -16.08 6.95
CA SER A 61 -6.00 -15.37 6.12
C SER A 61 -6.08 -15.88 4.67
N ALA A 62 -5.00 -16.50 4.18
CA ALA A 62 -4.88 -17.03 2.82
C ALA A 62 -5.14 -18.55 2.73
N ASP A 63 -5.50 -19.20 3.86
CA ASP A 63 -5.67 -20.65 3.98
C ASP A 63 -4.44 -21.46 3.52
N LEU A 64 -3.25 -21.02 3.95
CA LEU A 64 -1.97 -21.64 3.59
C LEU A 64 -1.33 -22.39 4.75
N ASN A 65 -0.79 -23.57 4.46
CA ASN A 65 0.01 -24.34 5.40
C ASN A 65 1.45 -23.81 5.47
N GLU A 66 1.97 -23.64 6.69
CA GLU A 66 3.34 -23.20 6.94
C GLU A 66 4.40 -24.06 6.25
N ASN A 67 4.29 -25.40 6.31
CA ASN A 67 5.30 -26.31 5.75
C ASN A 67 5.35 -26.24 4.22
N ASP A 68 4.19 -26.11 3.58
CA ASP A 68 4.10 -25.98 2.11
C ASP A 68 4.74 -24.67 1.65
N VAL A 69 4.53 -23.59 2.41
CA VAL A 69 5.12 -22.27 2.13
C VAL A 69 6.64 -22.31 2.29
N ILE A 70 7.14 -22.90 3.39
CA ILE A 70 8.57 -23.09 3.59
C ILE A 70 9.17 -23.88 2.42
N GLY A 71 8.58 -25.02 2.06
CA GLY A 71 9.03 -25.82 0.92
C GLY A 71 9.09 -25.03 -0.38
N GLY A 72 8.03 -24.28 -0.70
CA GLY A 72 7.97 -23.46 -1.90
C GLY A 72 8.99 -22.31 -1.96
N LEU A 73 9.34 -21.71 -0.80
CA LEU A 73 10.40 -20.70 -0.71
C LEU A 73 11.80 -21.33 -0.81
N MET A 74 12.01 -22.49 -0.19
CA MET A 74 13.27 -23.24 -0.30
C MET A 74 13.57 -23.63 -1.75
N ASP A 75 12.55 -24.04 -2.51
CA ASP A 75 12.68 -24.35 -3.94
C ASP A 75 13.11 -23.15 -4.80
N ALA A 76 12.94 -21.92 -4.32
CA ALA A 76 13.35 -20.70 -5.02
C ALA A 76 14.82 -20.32 -4.76
N ILE A 77 15.45 -20.84 -3.70
CA ILE A 77 16.82 -20.52 -3.30
C ILE A 77 17.83 -20.68 -4.45
N PRO A 78 17.86 -21.80 -5.20
CA PRO A 78 18.83 -21.97 -6.27
C PRO A 78 18.68 -20.91 -7.37
N THR A 79 17.44 -20.51 -7.66
CA THR A 79 17.11 -19.50 -8.67
C THR A 79 17.54 -18.10 -8.24
N ILE A 80 17.29 -17.72 -6.98
CA ILE A 80 17.72 -16.43 -6.42
C ILE A 80 19.24 -16.36 -6.42
N ARG A 81 19.91 -17.42 -5.98
CA ARG A 81 21.37 -17.49 -5.96
C ARG A 81 21.98 -17.36 -7.35
N ALA A 82 21.44 -18.07 -8.34
CA ALA A 82 21.93 -17.97 -9.72
C ALA A 82 21.77 -16.55 -10.30
N TRP A 83 20.70 -15.84 -9.93
CA TRP A 83 20.51 -14.44 -10.29
C TRP A 83 21.55 -13.54 -9.59
N ALA A 84 21.74 -13.72 -8.29
CA ALA A 84 22.70 -12.95 -7.51
C ALA A 84 24.14 -13.15 -8.01
N ASP A 85 24.57 -14.40 -8.20
CA ASP A 85 25.89 -14.75 -8.72
C ASP A 85 26.16 -14.13 -10.11
N LYS A 86 25.12 -13.89 -10.89
CA LYS A 86 25.22 -13.27 -12.22
C LYS A 86 25.27 -11.75 -12.15
N PHE A 87 24.37 -11.11 -11.39
CA PHE A 87 24.14 -9.68 -11.51
C PHE A 87 24.60 -8.86 -10.31
N ILE A 88 24.78 -9.44 -9.14
CA ILE A 88 25.26 -8.73 -7.95
C ILE A 88 26.79 -8.73 -7.95
N GLY A 89 27.38 -7.53 -7.87
CA GLY A 89 28.83 -7.32 -7.82
C GLY A 89 29.34 -6.30 -8.85
N GLU A 90 30.65 -6.35 -9.10
CA GLU A 90 31.37 -5.29 -9.83
C GLU A 90 31.44 -5.48 -11.35
N VAL A 91 31.16 -6.69 -11.84
CA VAL A 91 31.43 -7.07 -13.24
C VAL A 91 30.11 -7.16 -14.03
N PRO A 92 29.86 -6.24 -14.99
CA PRO A 92 28.65 -6.28 -15.80
C PRO A 92 28.51 -7.58 -16.59
N LYS A 93 27.31 -8.16 -16.60
CA LYS A 93 26.97 -9.36 -17.39
C LYS A 93 25.88 -9.06 -18.42
N PRO A 94 25.86 -9.80 -19.54
CA PRO A 94 24.85 -9.60 -20.58
C PRO A 94 23.43 -9.70 -20.04
N ILE A 95 22.61 -8.74 -20.44
CA ILE A 95 21.19 -8.63 -20.09
C ILE A 95 20.37 -8.41 -21.36
N GLU A 96 19.14 -8.93 -21.36
CA GLU A 96 18.17 -8.64 -22.42
C GLU A 96 17.51 -7.28 -22.18
N GLU A 97 17.11 -6.62 -23.25
CA GLU A 97 16.48 -5.31 -23.21
C GLU A 97 15.07 -5.36 -23.81
N HIS A 98 14.10 -4.77 -23.12
CA HIS A 98 12.73 -4.63 -23.60
C HIS A 98 12.70 -3.80 -24.89
N LEU A 99 11.90 -4.24 -25.86
CA LEU A 99 11.80 -3.65 -27.22
C LEU A 99 13.11 -3.58 -28.01
N SER A 100 14.12 -4.37 -27.65
CA SER A 100 15.38 -4.36 -28.39
C SER A 100 15.18 -4.78 -29.85
N THR A 101 15.41 -3.83 -30.75
CA THR A 101 15.44 -4.06 -32.22
C THR A 101 16.88 -4.10 -32.74
N SER A 102 17.87 -3.86 -31.88
CA SER A 102 19.27 -3.69 -32.25
C SER A 102 20.16 -4.81 -31.69
N LYS A 103 21.32 -5.05 -32.31
CA LYS A 103 22.32 -6.02 -31.84
C LYS A 103 23.22 -5.46 -30.71
N THR A 104 22.86 -4.34 -30.06
CA THR A 104 23.69 -3.75 -29.01
C THR A 104 23.76 -4.69 -27.81
N LYS A 105 24.98 -5.13 -27.48
CA LYS A 105 25.22 -5.96 -26.30
C LYS A 105 25.25 -5.06 -25.08
N LEU A 106 24.12 -4.98 -24.38
CA LEU A 106 24.03 -4.34 -23.06
C LEU A 106 24.49 -5.33 -22.00
N SER A 107 25.30 -4.87 -21.05
CA SER A 107 25.69 -5.65 -19.87
C SER A 107 25.52 -4.81 -18.61
N ILE A 108 25.02 -5.41 -17.53
CA ILE A 108 24.73 -4.73 -16.27
C ILE A 108 25.25 -5.54 -15.09
N SER A 109 25.71 -4.85 -14.05
CA SER A 109 25.84 -5.39 -12.69
C SER A 109 25.27 -4.40 -11.67
N ILE A 110 24.70 -4.94 -10.59
CA ILE A 110 24.21 -4.22 -9.43
C ILE A 110 25.32 -4.22 -8.39
N CYS A 111 25.90 -3.04 -8.14
CA CYS A 111 27.08 -2.91 -7.28
C CYS A 111 26.70 -2.58 -5.83
N ASN A 112 25.60 -1.85 -5.64
CA ASN A 112 25.16 -1.45 -4.32
C ASN A 112 23.62 -1.34 -4.25
N VAL A 113 23.08 -1.47 -3.04
CA VAL A 113 21.67 -1.27 -2.73
C VAL A 113 21.57 0.01 -1.92
N LEU A 114 20.85 1.00 -2.46
CA LEU A 114 20.69 2.31 -1.83
C LEU A 114 19.53 2.30 -0.83
N ASN A 115 18.42 1.68 -1.24
CA ASN A 115 17.22 1.57 -0.43
C ASN A 115 16.40 0.35 -0.85
N VAL A 116 15.58 -0.15 0.06
CA VAL A 116 14.64 -1.24 -0.16
C VAL A 116 13.27 -0.77 0.27
N GLU A 117 12.24 -1.07 -0.53
CA GLU A 117 10.87 -0.62 -0.30
C GLU A 117 10.76 0.91 -0.22
N GLU A 118 11.45 1.61 -1.14
CA GLU A 118 11.51 3.08 -1.16
C GLU A 118 10.18 3.67 -1.63
N HIS A 119 9.55 4.48 -0.77
CA HIS A 119 8.35 5.23 -1.14
C HIS A 119 8.73 6.60 -1.70
N ILE A 120 8.30 6.89 -2.92
CA ILE A 120 8.52 8.19 -3.55
C ILE A 120 7.18 8.78 -3.97
N CYS A 121 6.96 10.03 -3.60
CA CYS A 121 5.86 10.86 -4.08
C CYS A 121 6.44 12.01 -4.92
N SER A 122 6.08 12.06 -6.20
CA SER A 122 6.44 13.14 -7.11
C SER A 122 5.23 14.02 -7.36
N ILE A 123 5.26 15.25 -6.83
CA ILE A 123 4.25 16.27 -7.09
C ILE A 123 4.36 16.73 -8.56
N LYS A 124 5.60 16.84 -9.08
CA LYS A 124 5.89 17.24 -10.46
C LYS A 124 5.16 16.38 -11.50
N TYR A 125 5.14 15.06 -11.31
CA TYR A 125 4.44 14.13 -12.20
C TYR A 125 3.05 13.72 -11.67
N GLY A 126 2.72 14.10 -10.43
CA GLY A 126 1.54 13.66 -9.70
C GLY A 126 1.43 12.13 -9.67
N LEU A 127 2.54 11.49 -9.28
CA LEU A 127 2.69 10.05 -9.17
C LEU A 127 3.21 9.71 -7.78
N LYS A 128 2.81 8.56 -7.27
CA LYS A 128 3.40 7.96 -6.08
C LYS A 128 3.67 6.47 -6.34
N GLY A 129 4.70 5.93 -5.73
CA GLY A 129 5.10 4.55 -5.91
C GLY A 129 5.95 4.03 -4.76
N LYS A 130 6.00 2.69 -4.66
CA LYS A 130 6.84 1.96 -3.70
C LYS A 130 7.77 1.05 -4.51
N ILE A 131 9.04 1.42 -4.59
CA ILE A 131 10.05 0.75 -5.39
C ILE A 131 10.60 -0.42 -4.57
N ASP A 132 10.56 -1.65 -5.09
CA ASP A 132 11.03 -2.83 -4.36
C ASP A 132 12.48 -2.67 -3.89
N ALA A 133 13.37 -2.20 -4.76
CA ALA A 133 14.71 -1.75 -4.39
C ALA A 133 15.24 -0.65 -5.31
N SER A 134 15.94 0.31 -4.72
CA SER A 134 16.70 1.34 -5.42
C SER A 134 18.17 0.94 -5.40
N VAL A 135 18.75 0.72 -6.58
CA VAL A 135 20.07 0.12 -6.70
C VAL A 135 21.00 1.00 -7.50
N GLU A 136 22.29 0.88 -7.19
CA GLU A 136 23.35 1.43 -8.01
C GLU A 136 23.89 0.35 -8.94
N ALA A 137 23.92 0.64 -10.23
CA ALA A 137 24.31 -0.29 -11.27
C ALA A 137 25.44 0.26 -12.14
N LYS A 138 26.28 -0.66 -12.63
CA LYS A 138 27.24 -0.41 -13.71
C LYS A 138 26.69 -0.94 -15.01
N VAL A 139 26.53 -0.05 -15.98
CA VAL A 139 25.98 -0.34 -17.30
C VAL A 139 27.10 -0.22 -18.33
N SER A 140 27.38 -1.32 -19.03
CA SER A 140 28.33 -1.37 -20.14
C SER A 140 27.55 -1.45 -21.45
N GLN A 141 27.68 -0.42 -22.29
CA GLN A 141 27.06 -0.35 -23.61
C GLN A 141 28.10 0.11 -24.64
N ASN A 142 28.29 -0.68 -25.70
CA ASN A 142 29.23 -0.38 -26.78
C ASN A 142 30.67 -0.05 -26.31
N GLY A 143 31.12 -0.67 -25.20
CA GLY A 143 32.44 -0.46 -24.62
C GLY A 143 32.55 0.72 -23.64
N THR A 144 31.49 1.53 -23.49
CA THR A 144 31.42 2.59 -22.48
C THR A 144 30.81 2.02 -21.21
N LEU A 145 31.48 2.22 -20.07
CA LEU A 145 30.98 1.84 -18.75
C LEU A 145 30.48 3.10 -18.03
N LYS A 146 29.19 3.12 -17.65
CA LYS A 146 28.56 4.19 -16.89
C LYS A 146 28.05 3.62 -15.57
N ARG A 147 28.19 4.38 -14.49
CA ARG A 147 27.53 4.09 -13.21
C ARG A 147 26.25 4.92 -13.14
N THR A 148 25.16 4.32 -12.68
CA THR A 148 23.85 4.97 -12.60
C THR A 148 23.00 4.35 -11.50
N ILE A 149 21.97 5.07 -11.07
CA ILE A 149 20.92 4.54 -10.21
C ILE A 149 19.79 3.99 -11.07
N MET A 150 19.20 2.88 -10.64
CA MET A 150 18.08 2.24 -11.32
C MET A 150 17.08 1.69 -10.28
N PRO A 151 15.77 1.71 -10.58
CA PRO A 151 14.80 0.91 -9.83
C PRO A 151 14.95 -0.56 -10.20
N LEU A 152 14.92 -1.44 -9.21
CA LEU A 152 14.77 -2.88 -9.37
C LEU A 152 13.36 -3.28 -8.96
N GLU A 153 12.56 -3.77 -9.91
CA GLU A 153 11.22 -4.32 -9.70
C GLU A 153 11.27 -5.85 -9.69
N LEU A 154 10.65 -6.47 -8.68
CA LEU A 154 10.59 -7.91 -8.51
C LEU A 154 9.20 -8.43 -8.91
N LYS A 155 9.16 -9.57 -9.62
CA LYS A 155 7.92 -10.24 -10.01
C LYS A 155 8.00 -11.75 -9.77
N THR A 156 7.01 -12.27 -9.07
CA THR A 156 6.87 -13.71 -8.77
C THR A 156 5.92 -14.44 -9.73
N SER A 157 5.13 -13.71 -10.52
CA SER A 157 4.19 -14.29 -11.46
C SER A 157 4.90 -14.88 -12.69
N ARG A 158 4.42 -16.05 -13.15
CA ARG A 158 4.93 -16.71 -14.36
C ARG A 158 4.63 -15.97 -15.66
N ASN A 159 3.67 -15.04 -15.63
CA ASN A 159 3.20 -14.33 -16.82
C ASN A 159 3.85 -12.96 -16.91
N VAL A 160 4.53 -12.71 -18.02
CA VAL A 160 5.01 -11.38 -18.39
C VAL A 160 3.81 -10.52 -18.79
N SER A 161 3.74 -9.30 -18.27
CA SER A 161 2.63 -8.37 -18.51
C SER A 161 3.16 -7.00 -18.93
N PRO A 162 2.54 -6.34 -19.93
CA PRO A 162 2.86 -4.94 -20.27
C PRO A 162 2.77 -3.98 -19.09
N SER A 163 1.90 -4.29 -18.12
CA SER A 163 1.78 -3.50 -16.88
C SER A 163 3.06 -3.50 -16.03
N HIS A 164 3.87 -4.56 -16.08
CA HIS A 164 5.11 -4.62 -15.33
C HIS A 164 6.15 -3.65 -15.92
N TYR A 165 6.25 -3.56 -17.25
CA TYR A 165 7.10 -2.56 -17.90
C TYR A 165 6.65 -1.14 -17.60
N ALA A 166 5.34 -0.88 -17.68
CA ALA A 166 4.76 0.42 -17.35
C ALA A 166 5.09 0.85 -15.90
N GLN A 167 5.01 -0.08 -14.95
CA GLN A 167 5.35 0.16 -13.55
C GLN A 167 6.84 0.50 -13.40
N THR A 168 7.74 -0.28 -14.00
CA THR A 168 9.19 0.01 -13.98
C THR A 168 9.51 1.37 -14.61
N ILE A 169 8.85 1.74 -15.71
CA ILE A 169 9.01 3.07 -16.32
C ILE A 169 8.57 4.17 -15.36
N PHE A 170 7.40 4.05 -14.73
CA PHE A 170 6.95 5.05 -13.74
C PHE A 170 7.93 5.19 -12.56
N TYR A 171 8.57 4.10 -12.12
CA TYR A 171 9.59 4.15 -11.07
C TYR A 171 10.83 4.91 -11.51
N CYS A 172 11.22 4.81 -12.79
CA CYS A 172 12.28 5.64 -13.33
C CYS A 172 11.93 7.13 -13.21
N LEU A 173 10.71 7.56 -13.56
CA LEU A 173 10.29 8.97 -13.39
C LEU A 173 10.31 9.42 -11.92
N LEU A 174 9.82 8.58 -11.02
CA LEU A 174 9.81 8.88 -9.59
C LEU A 174 11.24 9.08 -9.07
N MET A 175 12.16 8.18 -9.43
CA MET A 175 13.56 8.30 -9.05
C MET A 175 14.23 9.50 -9.72
N SER A 176 13.95 9.80 -10.98
CA SER A 176 14.51 10.98 -11.64
C SER A 176 14.16 12.28 -10.91
N ASP A 177 12.92 12.41 -10.41
CA ASP A 177 12.49 13.56 -9.62
C ASP A 177 13.10 13.58 -8.21
N ASN A 178 13.13 12.42 -7.55
CA ASN A 178 13.63 12.28 -6.19
C ASN A 178 15.15 12.53 -6.09
N TYR A 179 15.91 11.98 -7.03
CA TYR A 179 17.37 12.06 -7.02
C TYR A 179 17.91 13.22 -7.87
N ASP A 180 17.06 13.97 -8.58
CA ASP A 180 17.45 15.05 -9.51
C ASP A 180 18.50 14.61 -10.55
N ILE A 181 18.28 13.40 -11.09
CA ILE A 181 19.12 12.79 -12.16
C ILE A 181 18.21 12.24 -13.25
N ASP A 182 18.77 11.95 -14.43
CA ASP A 182 18.03 11.26 -15.48
C ASP A 182 18.18 9.74 -15.36
N VAL A 183 17.15 9.06 -14.85
CA VAL A 183 17.08 7.60 -14.79
C VAL A 183 16.53 7.07 -16.12
N GLU A 184 17.45 6.70 -17.00
CA GLU A 184 17.15 6.30 -18.39
C GLU A 184 16.52 4.91 -18.52
N SER A 185 16.72 4.02 -17.53
CA SER A 185 16.15 2.67 -17.54
C SER A 185 16.02 2.07 -16.13
N GLY A 186 15.21 1.01 -16.03
CA GLY A 186 15.01 0.23 -14.80
C GLY A 186 15.25 -1.26 -15.01
N LEU A 187 15.42 -2.00 -13.93
CA LEU A 187 15.62 -3.44 -13.92
C LEU A 187 14.32 -4.14 -13.52
N LEU A 188 13.90 -5.12 -14.30
CA LEU A 188 12.71 -5.94 -14.02
C LEU A 188 13.13 -7.40 -13.91
N TYR A 189 12.98 -7.98 -12.71
CA TYR A 189 13.35 -9.36 -12.43
C TYR A 189 12.11 -10.24 -12.23
N TYR A 190 12.00 -11.29 -13.03
CA TYR A 190 11.03 -12.36 -12.85
C TYR A 190 11.71 -13.56 -12.19
N LEU A 191 11.24 -13.97 -11.03
CA LEU A 191 11.75 -15.15 -10.35
C LEU A 191 11.50 -16.43 -11.15
N LYS A 192 10.28 -16.58 -11.69
CA LYS A 192 9.87 -17.72 -12.51
C LYS A 192 9.14 -17.19 -13.73
N ILE A 193 9.52 -17.63 -14.93
CA ILE A 193 8.81 -17.38 -16.17
C ILE A 193 8.24 -18.70 -16.70
N GLN A 194 7.09 -18.65 -17.37
CA GLN A 194 6.55 -19.83 -18.05
C GLN A 194 7.56 -20.37 -19.08
N ASN A 195 7.93 -21.65 -18.95
CA ASN A 195 8.89 -22.37 -19.80
C ASN A 195 10.38 -22.05 -19.59
N GLU A 196 10.75 -21.32 -18.53
CA GLU A 196 12.14 -21.14 -18.10
C GLU A 196 12.33 -21.70 -16.68
N GLU A 197 13.37 -22.52 -16.49
CA GLU A 197 13.73 -23.06 -15.16
C GLU A 197 14.46 -22.03 -14.29
N THR A 198 15.00 -20.97 -14.90
CA THR A 198 15.76 -19.92 -14.25
C THR A 198 15.01 -18.58 -14.26
N GLY A 199 15.28 -17.74 -13.27
CA GLY A 199 14.75 -16.39 -13.22
C GLY A 199 15.39 -15.51 -14.30
N LYS A 200 14.65 -14.51 -14.75
CA LYS A 200 15.04 -13.64 -15.87
C LYS A 200 15.04 -12.18 -15.45
N MET A 201 16.14 -11.49 -15.76
CA MET A 201 16.27 -10.04 -15.55
C MET A 201 16.27 -9.32 -16.90
N LEU A 202 15.49 -8.26 -16.99
CA LEU A 202 15.34 -7.41 -18.17
C LEU A 202 15.75 -5.98 -17.85
N ASN A 203 16.44 -5.32 -18.79
CA ASN A 203 16.56 -3.86 -18.82
C ASN A 203 15.30 -3.28 -19.47
N VAL A 204 14.65 -2.32 -18.81
CA VAL A 204 13.45 -1.64 -19.29
C VAL A 204 13.80 -0.17 -19.54
N PRO A 205 14.10 0.24 -20.78
CA PRO A 205 14.43 1.62 -21.10
C PRO A 205 13.20 2.52 -21.05
N VAL A 206 13.40 3.78 -20.64
CA VAL A 206 12.36 4.80 -20.70
C VAL A 206 12.28 5.33 -22.13
N VAL A 207 11.33 4.81 -22.91
CA VAL A 207 11.15 5.23 -24.31
C VAL A 207 10.10 6.35 -24.41
N PRO A 208 10.38 7.49 -25.10
CA PRO A 208 9.50 8.66 -25.10
C PRO A 208 8.04 8.41 -25.52
N HIS A 209 7.80 7.49 -26.47
CA HIS A 209 6.44 7.20 -26.96
C HIS A 209 5.64 6.33 -25.99
N GLU A 210 6.28 5.36 -25.32
CA GLU A 210 5.66 4.58 -24.24
C GLU A 210 5.35 5.53 -23.07
N LEU A 211 6.33 6.34 -22.65
CA LEU A 211 6.16 7.32 -21.59
C LEU A 211 5.01 8.29 -21.87
N ARG A 212 4.94 8.86 -23.07
CA ARG A 212 3.83 9.74 -23.47
C ARG A 212 2.48 9.05 -23.31
N SER A 213 2.38 7.79 -23.73
CA SER A 213 1.13 7.01 -23.64
C SER A 213 0.75 6.71 -22.18
N LEU A 214 1.73 6.46 -21.32
CA LEU A 214 1.55 6.25 -19.88
C LEU A 214 1.06 7.53 -19.19
N ILE A 215 1.65 8.68 -19.48
CA ILE A 215 1.22 9.97 -18.92
C ILE A 215 -0.20 10.34 -19.39
N ILE A 216 -0.56 10.07 -20.64
CA ILE A 216 -1.94 10.28 -21.13
C ILE A 216 -2.92 9.43 -20.32
N GLN A 217 -2.61 8.14 -20.10
CA GLN A 217 -3.46 7.26 -19.30
C GLN A 217 -3.54 7.71 -17.84
N ARG A 218 -2.43 8.16 -17.24
CA ARG A 218 -2.41 8.74 -15.90
C ARG A 218 -3.32 9.96 -15.79
N ASN A 219 -3.28 10.86 -16.77
CA ASN A 219 -4.12 12.05 -16.78
C ASN A 219 -5.61 11.71 -16.94
N GLN A 220 -5.93 10.70 -17.75
CA GLN A 220 -7.30 10.18 -17.84
C GLN A 220 -7.76 9.59 -16.50
N LEU A 221 -6.92 8.80 -15.82
CA LEU A 221 -7.25 8.25 -14.49
C LEU A 221 -7.49 9.37 -13.47
N ALA A 222 -6.60 10.37 -13.45
CA ALA A 222 -6.73 11.52 -12.57
C ALA A 222 -8.04 12.27 -12.80
N TRP A 223 -8.45 12.46 -14.06
CA TRP A 223 -9.71 13.13 -14.39
C TRP A 223 -10.95 12.45 -13.77
N TYR A 224 -11.01 11.12 -13.80
CA TYR A 224 -12.11 10.35 -13.17
C TYR A 224 -12.02 10.29 -11.63
N ALA A 225 -10.86 10.62 -11.06
CA ALA A 225 -10.63 10.62 -9.63
C ALA A 225 -10.93 11.99 -8.98
N LEU A 226 -11.11 13.05 -9.78
CA LEU A 226 -11.47 14.38 -9.29
C LEU A 226 -12.87 14.39 -8.65
N ASP A 227 -13.03 15.19 -7.60
CA ASP A 227 -14.22 15.26 -6.74
C ASP A 227 -15.49 15.59 -7.54
N ASP A 228 -15.45 16.63 -8.37
CA ASP A 228 -16.55 17.02 -9.26
C ASP A 228 -17.00 15.90 -10.22
N GLN A 229 -16.15 14.90 -10.46
CA GLN A 229 -16.39 13.79 -11.37
C GLN A 229 -16.51 12.44 -10.64
N ARG A 230 -16.54 12.42 -9.30
CA ARG A 230 -16.73 11.19 -8.51
C ARG A 230 -18.07 10.51 -8.82
N SER A 231 -19.07 11.17 -9.35
CA SER A 231 -20.29 10.48 -9.81
C SER A 231 -20.09 9.69 -11.12
N ILE A 232 -19.05 10.01 -11.91
CA ILE A 232 -18.81 9.43 -13.23
C ILE A 232 -17.77 8.32 -13.13
N LEU A 233 -18.14 7.14 -13.62
CA LEU A 233 -17.21 6.02 -13.76
C LEU A 233 -16.85 5.81 -15.23
N PRO A 234 -15.62 5.35 -15.53
CA PRO A 234 -15.25 4.94 -16.88
C PRO A 234 -16.21 3.85 -17.41
N PRO A 235 -16.46 3.77 -18.72
CA PRO A 235 -17.43 2.84 -19.27
C PRO A 235 -17.08 1.37 -18.98
N MET A 236 -18.12 0.53 -18.98
CA MET A 236 -17.97 -0.92 -18.90
C MET A 236 -17.09 -1.44 -20.04
N ILE A 237 -16.13 -2.31 -19.74
CA ILE A 237 -15.23 -2.91 -20.75
C ILE A 237 -15.93 -3.96 -21.63
N LYS A 238 -17.12 -4.45 -21.20
CA LYS A 238 -17.94 -5.42 -21.92
C LYS A 238 -17.18 -6.68 -22.36
N ASN A 239 -16.26 -7.14 -21.53
CA ASN A 239 -15.46 -8.34 -21.75
C ASN A 239 -15.78 -9.38 -20.68
N GLU A 240 -16.39 -10.50 -21.07
CA GLU A 240 -16.89 -11.53 -20.16
C GLU A 240 -15.76 -12.13 -19.30
N PHE A 241 -14.64 -12.50 -19.90
CA PHE A 241 -13.51 -13.09 -19.19
C PHE A 241 -12.94 -12.12 -18.14
N GLN A 242 -12.65 -10.88 -18.52
CA GLN A 242 -12.10 -9.89 -17.60
C GLN A 242 -13.07 -9.53 -16.48
N CYS A 243 -14.37 -9.40 -16.77
CA CYS A 243 -15.39 -9.11 -15.76
C CYS A 243 -15.61 -10.29 -14.80
N LYS A 244 -15.56 -11.53 -15.29
CA LYS A 244 -15.72 -12.76 -14.48
C LYS A 244 -14.67 -12.87 -13.38
N TYR A 245 -13.41 -12.60 -13.72
CA TYR A 245 -12.28 -12.66 -12.79
C TYR A 245 -11.94 -11.31 -12.12
N CYS A 246 -12.77 -10.29 -12.30
CA CYS A 246 -12.57 -8.99 -11.67
C CYS A 246 -13.02 -9.02 -10.21
N SER A 247 -12.11 -8.74 -9.28
CA SER A 247 -12.38 -8.63 -7.85
C SER A 247 -13.34 -7.50 -7.45
N PHE A 248 -13.64 -6.59 -8.38
CA PHE A 248 -14.54 -5.44 -8.18
C PHE A 248 -15.88 -5.61 -8.92
N ASN A 249 -16.20 -6.80 -9.43
CA ASN A 249 -17.42 -6.99 -10.23
C ASN A 249 -18.71 -6.68 -9.44
N ALA A 250 -18.76 -7.00 -8.14
CA ALA A 250 -19.89 -6.70 -7.27
C ALA A 250 -20.17 -5.19 -7.19
N SER A 251 -19.17 -4.39 -6.80
CA SER A 251 -19.28 -2.93 -6.72
C SER A 251 -19.53 -2.33 -8.11
N CYS A 252 -18.84 -2.83 -9.14
CA CYS A 252 -19.00 -2.37 -10.53
C CYS A 252 -20.44 -2.51 -11.04
N PHE A 253 -21.04 -3.69 -10.84
CA PHE A 253 -22.41 -3.97 -11.30
C PHE A 253 -23.45 -3.27 -10.45
N LEU A 254 -23.22 -3.13 -9.13
CA LEU A 254 -24.10 -2.35 -8.27
C LEU A 254 -24.14 -0.88 -8.71
N TYR A 255 -22.99 -0.25 -8.97
CA TYR A 255 -22.94 1.12 -9.51
C TYR A 255 -23.61 1.23 -10.86
N HIS A 256 -23.35 0.28 -11.75
CA HIS A 256 -23.96 0.27 -13.07
C HIS A 256 -25.49 0.25 -12.96
N LYS A 257 -26.04 -0.60 -12.08
CA LYS A 257 -27.50 -0.69 -11.87
C LYS A 257 -28.08 0.51 -11.09
N ALA A 258 -27.44 0.93 -10.00
CA ALA A 258 -28.01 1.88 -9.04
C ALA A 258 -27.77 3.35 -9.40
N ILE A 259 -26.62 3.68 -10.02
CA ILE A 259 -26.20 5.07 -10.31
C ILE A 259 -26.34 5.37 -11.79
N GLU A 260 -25.86 4.46 -12.65
CA GLU A 260 -25.83 4.68 -14.11
C GLU A 260 -27.13 4.27 -14.82
N ASN A 261 -28.10 3.71 -14.08
CA ASN A 261 -29.35 3.13 -14.60
C ASN A 261 -29.11 2.08 -15.70
N GLY A 262 -28.01 1.35 -15.59
CA GLY A 262 -27.61 0.29 -16.49
C GLY A 262 -28.41 -1.00 -16.30
N THR A 263 -28.61 -1.72 -17.40
CA THR A 263 -29.27 -3.01 -17.47
C THR A 263 -28.28 -4.13 -17.78
N SER A 264 -28.79 -5.36 -17.77
CA SER A 264 -28.03 -6.55 -18.14
C SER A 264 -27.49 -6.44 -19.56
N GLU A 265 -28.26 -5.86 -20.49
CA GLU A 265 -27.84 -5.61 -21.88
C GLU A 265 -26.74 -4.55 -21.97
N THR A 266 -26.89 -3.43 -21.26
CA THR A 266 -25.89 -2.34 -21.31
C THR A 266 -24.57 -2.73 -20.65
N SER A 267 -24.61 -3.67 -19.70
CA SER A 267 -23.40 -4.22 -19.05
C SER A 267 -22.48 -4.96 -20.03
N GLY A 268 -23.04 -5.54 -21.10
CA GLY A 268 -22.34 -6.42 -22.04
C GLY A 268 -21.94 -7.79 -21.47
N VAL A 269 -22.35 -8.13 -20.24
CA VAL A 269 -22.05 -9.39 -19.53
C VAL A 269 -23.27 -9.90 -18.75
N VAL A 270 -24.38 -10.09 -19.47
CA VAL A 270 -25.74 -10.37 -18.97
C VAL A 270 -25.77 -11.38 -17.82
N GLU A 271 -25.27 -12.60 -18.04
CA GLU A 271 -25.37 -13.68 -17.06
C GLU A 271 -24.64 -13.36 -15.74
N ILE A 272 -23.43 -12.79 -15.83
CA ILE A 272 -22.63 -12.47 -14.64
C ILE A 272 -23.25 -11.29 -13.89
N PHE A 273 -23.79 -10.31 -14.62
CA PHE A 273 -24.48 -9.17 -14.07
C PHE A 273 -25.74 -9.59 -13.31
N ASP A 274 -26.63 -10.35 -13.94
CA ASP A 274 -27.88 -10.80 -13.33
C ASP A 274 -27.64 -11.68 -12.11
N ASN A 275 -26.68 -12.60 -12.18
CA ASN A 275 -26.29 -13.44 -11.05
C ASN A 275 -25.88 -12.64 -9.79
N LYS A 276 -25.41 -11.39 -9.96
CA LYS A 276 -24.95 -10.54 -8.87
C LYS A 276 -25.98 -9.52 -8.40
N VAL A 277 -26.80 -8.96 -9.29
CA VAL A 277 -27.67 -7.82 -8.91
C VAL A 277 -29.14 -7.99 -9.25
N ALA A 278 -29.57 -9.12 -9.81
CA ALA A 278 -30.99 -9.34 -10.16
C ALA A 278 -31.93 -9.35 -8.95
N HIS A 279 -31.45 -9.80 -7.77
CA HIS A 279 -32.26 -9.85 -6.55
C HIS A 279 -32.54 -8.48 -5.91
N LEU A 280 -31.87 -7.42 -6.38
CA LEU A 280 -32.03 -6.06 -5.86
C LEU A 280 -33.29 -5.41 -6.42
N LYS A 281 -34.12 -4.87 -5.50
CA LYS A 281 -35.35 -4.12 -5.76
C LYS A 281 -35.08 -2.61 -5.75
N ASP A 282 -36.01 -1.80 -6.24
CA ASP A 282 -35.84 -0.35 -6.35
C ASP A 282 -35.48 0.33 -5.02
N HIS A 283 -36.15 -0.05 -3.92
CA HIS A 283 -35.85 0.52 -2.60
C HIS A 283 -34.48 0.11 -2.06
N HIS A 284 -33.90 -1.01 -2.52
CA HIS A 284 -32.50 -1.36 -2.23
C HIS A 284 -31.54 -0.41 -2.97
N LEU A 285 -31.87 -0.03 -4.21
CA LEU A 285 -31.09 0.91 -4.99
C LEU A 285 -31.20 2.33 -4.42
N ASP A 286 -32.38 2.73 -3.93
CA ASP A 286 -32.59 4.00 -3.21
C ASP A 286 -31.76 4.07 -1.93
N PHE A 287 -31.75 2.98 -1.15
CA PHE A 287 -30.91 2.86 0.03
C PHE A 287 -29.44 3.04 -0.32
N PHE A 288 -28.96 2.36 -1.38
CA PHE A 288 -27.59 2.49 -1.86
C PHE A 288 -27.25 3.93 -2.25
N ARG A 289 -28.06 4.55 -3.12
CA ARG A 289 -27.87 5.92 -3.60
C ARG A 289 -27.72 6.91 -2.45
N LYS A 290 -28.64 6.85 -1.49
CA LYS A 290 -28.63 7.74 -0.34
C LYS A 290 -27.35 7.61 0.48
N TRP A 291 -26.94 6.39 0.82
CA TRP A 291 -25.75 6.18 1.65
C TRP A 291 -24.46 6.49 0.90
N ASP A 292 -24.38 6.17 -0.39
CA ASP A 292 -23.20 6.52 -1.20
C ASP A 292 -23.04 8.04 -1.37
N GLU A 293 -24.15 8.77 -1.54
CA GLU A 293 -24.16 10.24 -1.58
C GLU A 293 -23.68 10.83 -0.25
N LEU A 294 -24.22 10.36 0.89
CA LEU A 294 -23.79 10.84 2.21
C LEU A 294 -22.31 10.57 2.48
N ILE A 295 -21.81 9.39 2.12
CA ILE A 295 -20.38 9.06 2.28
C ILE A 295 -19.53 9.96 1.36
N THR A 296 -20.02 10.27 0.17
CA THR A 296 -19.31 11.14 -0.78
C THR A 296 -19.23 12.57 -0.26
N LEU A 297 -20.32 13.11 0.32
CA LEU A 297 -20.32 14.43 0.94
C LEU A 297 -19.36 14.52 2.14
N GLU A 298 -19.31 13.48 2.97
CA GLU A 298 -18.36 13.42 4.09
C GLU A 298 -16.91 13.40 3.59
N GLU A 299 -16.62 12.58 2.58
CA GLU A 299 -15.30 12.53 1.98
C GLU A 299 -14.87 13.87 1.39
N GLU A 300 -15.74 14.57 0.66
CA GLU A 300 -15.43 15.87 0.07
C GLU A 300 -14.98 16.89 1.13
N ASP A 301 -15.58 16.87 2.33
CA ASP A 301 -15.14 17.72 3.44
C ASP A 301 -13.77 17.27 4.00
N MET A 302 -13.54 15.96 4.14
CA MET A 302 -12.23 15.40 4.56
C MET A 302 -11.11 15.74 3.56
N TYR A 303 -11.39 15.74 2.25
CA TYR A 303 -10.41 16.02 1.20
C TYR A 303 -10.11 17.51 1.02
N ARG A 304 -10.89 18.39 1.63
CA ARG A 304 -10.78 19.84 1.46
C ARG A 304 -9.37 20.39 1.70
N PHE A 305 -8.69 19.86 2.70
CA PHE A 305 -7.36 20.33 3.12
C PHE A 305 -6.20 19.47 2.60
N GLN A 306 -6.48 18.31 2.01
CA GLN A 306 -5.43 17.41 1.52
C GLN A 306 -4.51 18.04 0.46
N PRO A 307 -4.98 18.91 -0.47
CA PRO A 307 -4.08 19.62 -1.39
C PRO A 307 -3.07 20.53 -0.68
N GLU A 308 -3.35 20.99 0.53
CA GLU A 308 -2.46 21.88 1.30
C GLU A 308 -1.25 21.14 1.86
N ILE A 309 -1.36 19.82 2.10
CA ILE A 309 -0.24 18.95 2.49
C ILE A 309 0.85 18.96 1.41
N TRP A 310 0.46 19.09 0.14
CA TRP A 310 1.35 18.95 -1.02
C TRP A 310 1.74 20.27 -1.68
N ASN A 311 0.87 21.28 -1.63
CA ASN A 311 1.02 22.51 -2.41
C ASN A 311 1.26 23.75 -1.54
N MET A 312 1.08 23.66 -0.22
CA MET A 312 1.25 24.79 0.68
C MET A 312 2.61 24.70 1.38
N LEU A 313 3.40 25.77 1.35
CA LEU A 313 4.64 25.83 2.12
C LEU A 313 4.36 25.88 3.62
N ALA A 314 5.29 25.37 4.43
CA ALA A 314 5.21 25.40 5.90
C ALA A 314 4.94 26.81 6.47
N SER A 315 5.43 27.87 5.81
CA SER A 315 5.19 29.25 6.24
C SER A 315 3.74 29.73 6.07
N ASN A 316 2.96 29.08 5.19
CA ASN A 316 1.61 29.49 4.82
C ASN A 316 0.53 28.61 5.48
N CYS A 317 0.93 27.52 6.11
CA CYS A 317 0.02 26.59 6.79
C CYS A 317 -0.38 27.13 8.16
N ASP A 318 -1.67 27.06 8.46
CA ASP A 318 -2.22 27.41 9.77
C ASP A 318 -1.62 26.51 10.85
N ASP A 319 -1.15 27.12 11.95
CA ASP A 319 -0.45 26.41 13.03
C ASP A 319 -1.33 25.36 13.75
N ASP A 320 -2.64 25.36 13.52
CA ASP A 320 -3.59 24.43 14.13
C ASP A 320 -3.73 23.11 13.34
N GLN A 321 -3.35 23.10 12.05
CA GLN A 321 -3.53 21.97 11.13
C GLN A 321 -2.23 21.20 10.83
N CYS A 322 -1.07 21.84 11.00
CA CYS A 322 0.23 21.22 10.77
C CYS A 322 1.26 21.64 11.83
N LEU A 323 2.20 20.74 12.14
CA LEU A 323 3.32 21.01 13.05
C LEU A 323 4.57 21.35 12.25
N ASN A 324 4.92 22.64 12.21
CA ASN A 324 6.14 23.15 11.58
C ASN A 324 7.28 23.33 12.59
N ASN A 325 8.52 23.46 12.08
CA ASN A 325 9.78 23.58 12.81
C ASN A 325 10.06 22.40 13.74
N MET A 326 9.71 21.18 13.30
CA MET A 326 9.93 19.97 14.07
C MET A 326 11.31 19.39 13.76
N CYS A 327 12.06 18.99 14.78
CA CYS A 327 13.33 18.29 14.62
C CYS A 327 13.24 16.90 15.24
N LEU A 328 13.69 15.89 14.51
CA LEU A 328 13.81 14.53 15.02
C LEU A 328 14.96 14.46 16.03
N ASP A 329 14.71 13.87 17.20
CA ASP A 329 15.72 13.59 18.23
C ASP A 329 16.41 12.25 17.93
N PRO A 330 17.65 12.23 17.40
CA PRO A 330 18.27 11.00 16.89
C PRO A 330 18.54 9.95 17.98
N GLU A 331 18.62 10.38 19.25
CA GLU A 331 18.88 9.47 20.38
C GLU A 331 17.64 8.67 20.79
N THR A 332 16.47 9.04 20.27
CA THR A 332 15.18 8.44 20.65
C THR A 332 14.59 7.52 19.60
N ILE A 333 15.32 7.27 18.51
CA ILE A 333 14.87 6.38 17.43
C ILE A 333 14.94 4.94 17.93
N GLU A 334 13.78 4.31 18.09
CA GLU A 334 13.67 2.92 18.53
C GLU A 334 13.04 2.07 17.42
N THR A 335 13.69 0.96 17.05
CA THR A 335 13.06 -0.04 16.17
C THR A 335 12.06 -0.86 16.97
N ILE A 336 10.82 -0.90 16.52
CA ILE A 336 9.74 -1.65 17.18
C ILE A 336 9.88 -3.14 16.81
N PRO A 337 10.01 -4.05 17.79
CA PRO A 337 10.10 -5.48 17.51
C PRO A 337 8.84 -5.99 16.80
N ASN A 338 9.03 -6.64 15.64
CA ASN A 338 7.94 -7.10 14.76
C ASN A 338 7.01 -5.96 14.28
N GLY A 339 7.51 -4.72 14.25
CA GLY A 339 6.80 -3.60 13.66
C GLY A 339 6.59 -3.82 12.16
N GLU A 340 5.37 -3.62 11.68
CA GLU A 340 5.02 -3.71 10.25
C GLU A 340 4.36 -2.42 9.77
N GLY A 341 4.52 -2.13 8.47
CA GLY A 341 3.91 -0.96 7.83
C GLY A 341 4.34 0.33 8.50
N TYR A 342 3.37 1.09 9.03
CA TYR A 342 3.54 2.40 9.67
C TYR A 342 4.06 2.35 11.13
N ARG A 343 4.36 1.16 11.66
CA ARG A 343 4.78 0.98 13.06
C ARG A 343 6.13 0.27 13.17
N GLN A 344 7.07 0.63 12.30
CA GLN A 344 8.40 0.04 12.29
C GLN A 344 9.37 0.75 13.23
N PHE A 345 9.27 2.09 13.31
CA PHE A 345 10.14 2.92 14.14
C PHE A 345 9.31 3.79 15.06
N ARG A 346 9.84 4.07 16.24
CA ARG A 346 9.31 5.06 17.17
C ARG A 346 10.27 6.23 17.24
N CYS A 347 9.76 7.42 16.99
CA CYS A 347 10.56 8.63 16.79
C CYS A 347 9.97 9.80 17.57
N LYS A 348 10.82 10.56 18.28
CA LYS A 348 10.43 11.78 18.97
C LYS A 348 10.79 13.01 18.14
N PHE A 349 9.80 13.87 17.91
CA PHE A 349 10.00 15.16 17.28
C PHE A 349 9.84 16.27 18.30
N ILE A 350 10.75 17.24 18.28
CA ILE A 350 10.78 18.38 19.19
C ILE A 350 10.65 19.66 18.37
N ARG A 351 9.71 20.53 18.74
CA ARG A 351 9.54 21.83 18.10
C ARG A 351 10.68 22.77 18.51
N LYS A 352 11.51 23.22 17.56
CA LYS A 352 12.51 24.27 17.83
C LYS A 352 11.81 25.64 17.94
N THR A 353 12.18 26.39 18.97
CA THR A 353 11.50 27.61 19.46
C THR A 353 11.39 28.74 18.42
N GLY A 354 10.23 29.41 18.38
CA GLY A 354 9.98 30.61 17.56
C GLY A 354 8.51 31.03 17.40
N LYS A 355 7.55 30.15 17.74
CA LYS A 355 6.10 30.40 17.71
C LYS A 355 5.46 30.16 19.09
N THR A 356 4.35 30.84 19.38
CA THR A 356 3.68 30.86 20.70
C THR A 356 2.79 29.66 20.99
N ASN A 357 2.38 28.91 19.97
CA ASN A 357 1.40 27.82 20.13
C ASN A 357 2.12 26.52 20.51
N PHE A 358 1.62 25.87 21.55
CA PHE A 358 2.05 24.53 21.95
C PHE A 358 1.49 23.50 20.97
N VAL A 359 2.13 22.33 20.89
CA VAL A 359 1.58 21.20 20.10
C VAL A 359 0.21 20.80 20.64
N LEU A 360 -0.02 20.96 21.95
CA LEU A 360 -1.32 20.72 22.60
C LEU A 360 -2.43 21.70 22.18
N ASP A 361 -2.09 22.84 21.56
CA ASP A 361 -3.07 23.80 21.06
C ASP A 361 -3.56 23.44 19.64
N THR A 362 -3.08 22.33 19.07
CA THR A 362 -3.40 21.88 17.70
C THR A 362 -4.48 20.79 17.68
N GLN A 363 -4.97 20.44 16.49
CA GLN A 363 -6.01 19.41 16.30
C GLN A 363 -5.48 17.95 16.27
N PHE A 364 -4.21 17.74 16.63
CA PHE A 364 -3.60 16.42 16.65
C PHE A 364 -4.03 15.64 17.89
N CYS A 365 -4.44 14.39 17.68
CA CYS A 365 -4.82 13.43 18.70
C CYS A 365 -3.94 12.17 18.63
N ILE A 366 -3.81 11.48 19.76
CA ILE A 366 -3.20 10.15 19.79
C ILE A 366 -3.99 9.22 18.86
N GLY A 367 -3.28 8.52 17.97
CA GLY A 367 -3.84 7.64 16.96
C GLY A 367 -4.09 8.29 15.60
N ASP A 368 -3.92 9.61 15.47
CA ASP A 368 -4.04 10.28 14.17
C ASP A 368 -2.95 9.82 13.21
N HIS A 369 -3.32 9.61 11.94
CA HIS A 369 -2.37 9.34 10.88
C HIS A 369 -1.71 10.63 10.42
N VAL A 370 -0.40 10.56 10.19
CA VAL A 370 0.41 11.73 9.87
C VAL A 370 1.39 11.45 8.73
N ILE A 371 1.66 12.50 7.96
CA ILE A 371 2.68 12.55 6.94
C ILE A 371 3.79 13.46 7.44
N VAL A 372 5.03 12.95 7.45
CA VAL A 372 6.21 13.72 7.79
C VAL A 372 6.92 14.11 6.50
N SER A 373 7.09 15.42 6.31
CA SER A 373 7.73 15.99 5.13
C SER A 373 8.91 16.88 5.54
N SER A 374 9.93 16.96 4.70
CA SER A 374 11.05 17.90 4.88
C SER A 374 10.59 19.32 4.53
N GLU A 375 10.92 20.32 5.36
CA GLU A 375 10.57 21.72 5.07
C GLU A 375 11.41 22.34 3.95
N LEU A 376 12.59 21.78 3.66
CA LEU A 376 13.52 22.31 2.66
C LEU A 376 13.00 22.10 1.22
N ASP A 377 12.57 20.88 0.92
CA ASP A 377 12.22 20.41 -0.43
C ASP A 377 10.77 19.91 -0.52
N HIS A 378 10.01 19.98 0.59
CA HIS A 378 8.61 19.59 0.68
C HIS A 378 8.34 18.13 0.28
N ARG A 379 9.35 17.27 0.41
CA ARG A 379 9.24 15.85 0.12
C ARG A 379 8.74 15.08 1.33
N THR A 380 7.83 14.13 1.11
CA THR A 380 7.45 13.16 2.16
C THR A 380 8.58 12.21 2.44
N VAL A 381 8.99 12.16 3.69
CA VAL A 381 10.12 11.35 4.17
C VAL A 381 9.65 10.13 4.96
N ALA A 382 8.51 10.22 5.65
CA ALA A 382 7.92 9.11 6.41
C ALA A 382 6.42 9.32 6.61
N SER A 383 5.71 8.25 6.97
CA SER A 383 4.29 8.31 7.36
C SER A 383 4.05 7.40 8.54
N GLY A 384 3.06 7.74 9.36
CA GLY A 384 2.58 6.82 10.38
C GLY A 384 1.57 7.43 11.33
N PHE A 385 1.72 7.20 12.63
CA PHE A 385 0.70 7.54 13.62
C PHE A 385 1.26 8.31 14.80
N VAL A 386 0.46 9.22 15.34
CA VAL A 386 0.73 9.85 16.62
C VAL A 386 0.57 8.84 17.74
N GLU A 387 1.61 8.66 18.55
CA GLU A 387 1.61 7.76 19.70
C GLU A 387 1.40 8.52 21.01
N ASP A 388 2.04 9.68 21.15
CA ASP A 388 1.94 10.52 22.35
C ASP A 388 2.21 12.00 22.00
N ILE A 389 1.62 12.91 22.77
CA ILE A 389 1.72 14.35 22.56
C ILE A 389 2.04 15.03 23.90
N ALA A 390 3.01 15.93 23.90
CA ALA A 390 3.21 16.87 24.99
C ALA A 390 3.36 18.30 24.44
N SER A 391 3.57 19.28 25.32
CA SER A 391 3.51 20.72 24.98
C SER A 391 4.37 21.14 23.79
N ASN A 392 5.56 20.58 23.61
CA ASN A 392 6.52 20.97 22.56
C ASN A 392 7.12 19.78 21.81
N LEU A 393 6.55 18.59 21.98
CA LEU A 393 7.04 17.38 21.35
C LEU A 393 5.90 16.44 20.99
N VAL A 394 6.14 15.60 20.00
CA VAL A 394 5.23 14.55 19.57
C VAL A 394 6.02 13.27 19.34
N TRP A 395 5.48 12.16 19.80
CA TRP A 395 5.98 10.82 19.51
C TRP A 395 5.19 10.24 18.36
N LEU A 396 5.91 9.77 17.34
CA LEU A 396 5.32 9.13 16.17
C LEU A 396 5.82 7.70 16.04
N THR A 397 4.92 6.78 15.70
CA THR A 397 5.32 5.53 15.05
C THR A 397 5.36 5.76 13.55
N LEU A 398 6.44 5.36 12.88
CA LEU A 398 6.68 5.61 11.45
C LEU A 398 7.02 4.33 10.68
N ASP A 399 6.78 4.37 9.38
CA ASP A 399 7.16 3.30 8.44
C ASP A 399 8.65 3.26 8.12
N ARG A 400 9.36 4.37 8.27
CA ARG A 400 10.81 4.47 8.09
C ARG A 400 11.37 5.59 8.95
N ILE A 401 12.69 5.59 9.11
CA ILE A 401 13.40 6.71 9.73
C ILE A 401 13.35 7.89 8.75
N PRO A 402 12.82 9.06 9.16
CA PRO A 402 12.88 10.27 8.34
C PRO A 402 14.33 10.69 8.15
N HIS A 403 14.76 10.81 6.90
CA HIS A 403 16.04 11.39 6.55
C HIS A 403 15.84 12.80 6.02
N GLY A 404 16.80 13.70 6.27
CA GLY A 404 16.89 14.93 5.48
C GLY A 404 16.98 14.54 4.01
N GLY A 405 16.25 15.24 3.14
CA GLY A 405 16.30 14.99 1.71
C GLY A 405 17.76 14.89 1.25
N SER A 406 18.05 13.95 0.34
CA SER A 406 19.41 13.69 -0.14
C SER A 406 20.02 15.01 -0.60
N LYS A 407 20.88 15.61 0.23
CA LYS A 407 21.57 16.84 -0.15
C LYS A 407 22.35 16.45 -1.39
N ARG A 408 22.08 17.15 -2.49
CA ARG A 408 23.00 17.18 -3.63
C ARG A 408 24.33 17.66 -3.06
N ASN A 409 25.20 16.74 -2.66
CA ASN A 409 26.58 17.11 -2.41
C ASN A 409 27.03 17.72 -3.74
N PHE A 410 27.45 18.98 -3.71
CA PHE A 410 27.90 19.70 -4.90
C PHE A 410 29.10 18.98 -5.58
N ASP A 411 29.63 17.93 -4.94
CA ASP A 411 30.65 16.99 -5.43
C ASP A 411 30.06 15.65 -5.94
N ILE A 412 28.81 15.59 -6.42
CA ILE A 412 28.35 14.44 -7.22
C ILE A 412 29.11 14.47 -8.54
N ASP A 413 30.19 13.71 -8.60
CA ASP A 413 30.82 13.36 -9.85
C ASP A 413 29.91 12.38 -10.60
N ILE A 414 29.19 12.93 -11.59
CA ILE A 414 28.26 12.23 -12.48
C ILE A 414 28.94 11.03 -13.17
N GLU A 415 30.27 11.06 -13.32
CA GLU A 415 31.03 9.96 -13.92
C GLU A 415 31.30 8.79 -12.95
N SER A 416 31.27 9.01 -11.63
CA SER A 416 31.66 7.99 -10.65
C SER A 416 30.58 7.59 -9.63
N CYS A 417 29.51 8.37 -9.46
CA CYS A 417 28.41 8.13 -8.50
C CYS A 417 28.91 7.77 -7.07
N HIS A 418 30.12 8.21 -6.68
CA HIS A 418 30.76 7.77 -5.45
C HIS A 418 30.11 8.29 -4.16
N SER A 419 29.14 9.21 -4.24
CA SER A 419 28.55 9.89 -3.09
C SER A 419 27.12 9.47 -2.74
N PHE A 420 26.55 8.46 -3.39
CA PHE A 420 25.24 7.92 -2.98
C PHE A 420 25.45 6.99 -1.77
N LEU A 421 25.22 7.56 -0.58
CA LEU A 421 25.17 6.98 0.76
C LEU A 421 25.35 5.45 0.80
N CYS A 422 26.55 5.00 1.21
CA CYS A 422 26.87 3.60 1.44
C CYS A 422 26.02 3.01 2.56
N ALA A 423 25.46 1.82 2.32
CA ALA A 423 25.03 0.88 3.36
C ALA A 423 26.24 0.18 4.03
N SER A 424 27.21 0.95 4.53
CA SER A 424 28.25 0.45 5.43
C SER A 424 28.04 1.09 6.81
N GLU A 425 27.75 0.26 7.82
CA GLU A 425 27.26 0.67 9.15
C GLU A 425 28.08 1.81 9.78
N GLU A 426 29.41 1.81 9.68
CA GLU A 426 30.25 2.76 10.42
C GLU A 426 30.30 4.19 9.85
N THR A 427 30.20 4.38 8.53
CA THR A 427 30.17 5.70 7.87
C THR A 427 28.75 6.23 7.66
N ALA A 428 27.75 5.34 7.59
CA ALA A 428 26.34 5.72 7.54
C ALA A 428 25.91 6.40 8.84
N HIS A 429 26.23 5.85 10.02
CA HIS A 429 25.75 6.38 11.30
C HIS A 429 26.21 7.81 11.63
N SER A 430 27.40 8.23 11.18
CA SER A 430 27.93 9.58 11.43
C SER A 430 27.28 10.64 10.52
N ASN A 431 27.12 10.34 9.22
CA ASN A 431 26.50 11.24 8.25
C ASN A 431 24.97 11.30 8.39
N LEU A 432 24.32 10.18 8.72
CA LEU A 432 22.87 10.13 8.99
C LEU A 432 22.52 11.01 10.20
N ARG A 433 23.35 10.98 11.24
CA ARG A 433 23.17 11.83 12.43
C ARG A 433 23.29 13.32 12.09
N SER A 434 24.29 13.72 11.28
CA SER A 434 24.41 15.13 10.88
C SER A 434 23.24 15.61 10.02
N ASP A 435 22.74 14.77 9.10
CA ASP A 435 21.61 15.15 8.26
C ASP A 435 20.29 15.25 9.04
N ILE A 436 20.06 14.36 10.01
CA ILE A 436 18.87 14.41 10.87
C ILE A 436 18.87 15.67 11.76
N ILE A 437 20.02 16.04 12.33
CA ILE A 437 20.13 17.17 13.27
C ILE A 437 19.84 18.53 12.61
N ASP A 438 20.22 18.68 11.33
CA ASP A 438 20.08 19.91 10.56
C ASP A 438 18.77 20.01 9.75
N THR A 439 17.93 18.97 9.77
CA THR A 439 16.67 18.96 9.03
C THR A 439 15.49 19.43 9.87
N PHE A 440 14.70 20.33 9.29
CA PHE A 440 13.39 20.71 9.81
C PHE A 440 12.31 19.93 9.07
N TYR A 441 11.35 19.43 9.84
CA TYR A 441 10.23 18.65 9.36
C TYR A 441 8.93 19.39 9.62
N ARG A 442 8.01 19.23 8.67
CA ARG A 442 6.60 19.52 8.81
C ARG A 442 5.85 18.21 9.00
N ILE A 443 4.94 18.18 9.96
CA ILE A 443 4.07 17.03 10.22
C ILE A 443 2.64 17.47 9.93
N ASP A 444 2.01 16.80 8.97
CA ASP A 444 0.64 17.06 8.56
C ASP A 444 -0.26 15.91 9.01
N LYS A 445 -1.46 16.23 9.48
CA LYS A 445 -2.51 15.24 9.71
C LYS A 445 -3.08 14.82 8.36
N ASP A 446 -3.08 13.52 8.08
CA ASP A 446 -3.69 12.96 6.88
C ASP A 446 -4.90 12.12 7.28
N GLU A 447 -6.08 12.67 7.04
CA GLU A 447 -7.34 12.02 7.38
C GLU A 447 -7.51 10.71 6.58
N LEU A 448 -7.51 9.59 7.29
CA LEU A 448 -7.47 8.26 6.69
C LEU A 448 -8.70 7.96 5.83
N THR A 449 -8.51 8.07 4.52
CA THR A 449 -9.46 7.71 3.47
C THR A 449 -9.85 6.21 3.46
N SER A 450 -9.02 5.35 4.05
CA SER A 450 -9.25 3.90 4.12
C SER A 450 -10.55 3.53 4.86
N SER A 451 -10.94 4.35 5.85
CA SER A 451 -12.17 4.16 6.62
C SER A 451 -13.42 4.27 5.74
N MET A 452 -13.47 5.28 4.85
CA MET A 452 -14.59 5.50 3.93
C MET A 452 -14.70 4.40 2.87
N LYS A 453 -13.55 3.91 2.37
CA LYS A 453 -13.52 2.75 1.46
C LYS A 453 -14.12 1.48 2.09
N LEU A 454 -13.94 1.28 3.39
CA LEU A 454 -14.52 0.16 4.13
C LEU A 454 -16.03 0.32 4.30
N ILE A 455 -16.51 1.51 4.66
CA ILE A 455 -17.95 1.78 4.81
C ILE A 455 -18.67 1.51 3.48
N ARG A 456 -18.12 2.02 2.38
CA ARG A 456 -18.63 1.75 1.03
C ARG A 456 -18.62 0.25 0.68
N GLN A 457 -17.55 -0.45 1.02
CA GLN A 457 -17.48 -1.90 0.78
C GLN A 457 -18.52 -2.67 1.61
N ASN A 458 -18.73 -2.30 2.87
CA ASN A 458 -19.77 -2.91 3.71
C ASN A 458 -21.17 -2.69 3.11
N LEU A 459 -21.42 -1.53 2.53
CA LEU A 459 -22.67 -1.23 1.83
C LEU A 459 -22.85 -2.11 0.58
N VAL A 460 -21.81 -2.30 -0.22
CA VAL A 460 -21.81 -3.23 -1.36
C VAL A 460 -22.10 -4.66 -0.87
N SER A 461 -21.39 -5.12 0.15
CA SER A 461 -21.56 -6.47 0.70
C SER A 461 -22.95 -6.68 1.29
N LEU A 462 -23.52 -5.71 2.00
CA LEU A 462 -24.90 -5.77 2.52
C LEU A 462 -25.92 -6.02 1.40
N LEU A 463 -25.73 -5.39 0.25
CA LEU A 463 -26.69 -5.46 -0.85
C LEU A 463 -26.46 -6.66 -1.77
N VAL A 464 -25.21 -6.89 -2.19
CA VAL A 464 -24.88 -7.83 -3.27
C VAL A 464 -24.63 -9.24 -2.75
N ASP A 465 -24.02 -9.40 -1.58
CA ASP A 465 -23.60 -10.72 -1.12
C ASP A 465 -24.78 -11.57 -0.63
N LYS A 466 -24.68 -12.88 -0.85
CA LYS A 466 -25.71 -13.84 -0.44
C LYS A 466 -25.68 -14.09 1.07
N GLU A 467 -24.49 -14.01 1.68
CA GLU A 467 -24.27 -14.25 3.11
C GLU A 467 -24.93 -13.18 3.99
N THR A 468 -24.98 -11.94 3.49
CA THR A 468 -25.59 -10.79 4.17
C THR A 468 -27.09 -10.65 3.88
N ALA A 469 -27.70 -11.60 3.17
CA ALA A 469 -29.11 -11.51 2.77
C ALA A 469 -30.07 -11.35 3.96
N LYS A 470 -29.76 -11.95 5.11
CA LYS A 470 -30.53 -11.75 6.36
C LYS A 470 -30.41 -10.31 6.87
N LEU A 471 -29.20 -9.75 6.88
CA LEU A 471 -28.95 -8.37 7.30
C LEU A 471 -29.69 -7.38 6.39
N ARG A 472 -29.66 -7.60 5.08
CA ARG A 472 -30.41 -6.79 4.12
C ARG A 472 -31.91 -6.78 4.43
N ARG A 473 -32.51 -7.93 4.73
CA ARG A 473 -33.93 -7.98 5.07
C ARG A 473 -34.26 -7.25 6.38
N LEU A 474 -33.44 -7.41 7.41
CA LEU A 474 -33.66 -6.76 8.70
C LEU A 474 -33.42 -5.25 8.64
N ILE A 475 -32.35 -4.80 7.98
CA ILE A 475 -31.89 -3.40 7.99
C ILE A 475 -32.54 -2.58 6.88
N VAL A 476 -32.69 -3.15 5.67
CA VAL A 476 -33.16 -2.42 4.48
C VAL A 476 -34.64 -2.70 4.20
N ASP A 477 -35.08 -3.97 4.33
CA ASP A 477 -36.49 -4.33 4.14
C ASP A 477 -37.34 -4.12 5.41
N PHE A 478 -36.72 -3.79 6.54
CA PHE A 478 -37.35 -3.66 7.85
C PHE A 478 -38.17 -4.90 8.26
N GLU A 479 -37.69 -6.10 7.91
CA GLU A 479 -38.27 -7.36 8.38
C GLU A 479 -38.24 -7.39 9.92
N PRO A 480 -39.39 -7.56 10.61
CA PRO A 480 -39.43 -7.57 12.07
C PRO A 480 -38.53 -8.69 12.65
N PRO A 481 -37.68 -8.38 13.66
CA PRO A 481 -36.85 -9.40 14.29
C PRO A 481 -37.69 -10.42 15.07
N CYS A 482 -37.32 -11.69 14.99
CA CYS A 482 -37.98 -12.77 15.71
C CYS A 482 -37.25 -13.08 17.02
N PHE A 483 -38.02 -13.35 18.09
CA PHE A 483 -37.51 -13.74 19.41
C PHE A 483 -38.13 -15.08 19.82
N ASN A 484 -37.30 -16.03 20.27
CA ASN A 484 -37.72 -17.30 20.82
C ASN A 484 -38.10 -17.11 22.30
N GLN A 485 -39.39 -17.19 22.61
CA GLN A 485 -39.88 -17.10 23.99
C GLN A 485 -39.69 -18.41 24.79
N SER A 486 -39.05 -19.43 24.22
CA SER A 486 -39.11 -20.83 24.68
C SER A 486 -37.92 -21.31 25.52
N THR A 487 -36.90 -20.48 25.76
CA THR A 487 -35.69 -20.88 26.51
C THR A 487 -35.64 -20.23 27.89
N ASN A 488 -36.36 -20.83 28.86
CA ASN A 488 -36.28 -20.49 30.29
C ASN A 488 -34.92 -20.86 30.94
N THR A 489 -34.00 -21.47 30.21
CA THR A 489 -32.66 -21.77 30.69
C THR A 489 -31.76 -20.57 30.46
N MET A 490 -31.81 -19.60 31.39
CA MET A 490 -30.66 -18.70 31.55
C MET A 490 -29.44 -19.57 31.83
N PRO A 491 -28.31 -19.37 31.11
CA PRO A 491 -27.02 -19.85 31.60
C PRO A 491 -26.87 -19.36 33.04
N ASN A 492 -26.23 -20.15 33.92
CA ASN A 492 -25.88 -19.68 35.27
C ASN A 492 -24.85 -18.54 35.13
N ILE A 493 -25.32 -17.34 34.78
CA ILE A 493 -24.52 -16.12 34.77
C ILE A 493 -24.36 -15.77 36.24
N VAL A 494 -23.18 -16.11 36.77
CA VAL A 494 -22.84 -16.15 38.19
C VAL A 494 -23.00 -14.78 38.90
N ASP A 495 -23.25 -13.69 38.17
CA ASP A 495 -23.22 -12.32 38.70
C ASP A 495 -24.41 -11.43 38.32
N THR A 496 -25.63 -11.99 38.24
CA THR A 496 -26.86 -11.18 38.00
C THR A 496 -27.35 -10.39 39.21
N LYS A 497 -26.75 -10.56 40.40
CA LYS A 497 -27.20 -9.96 41.67
C LYS A 497 -26.93 -8.45 41.77
N SER A 498 -26.01 -7.92 40.98
CA SER A 498 -25.65 -6.49 40.94
C SER A 498 -26.35 -5.71 39.83
N LEU A 499 -27.11 -6.40 38.97
CA LEU A 499 -27.79 -5.80 37.83
C LEU A 499 -29.19 -5.30 38.22
N ASN A 500 -29.59 -4.17 37.66
CA ASN A 500 -30.97 -3.69 37.79
C ASN A 500 -31.93 -4.43 36.84
N ASP A 501 -33.23 -4.25 37.07
CA ASP A 501 -34.27 -4.96 36.31
C ASP A 501 -34.21 -4.73 34.80
N ASP A 502 -33.81 -3.54 34.36
CA ASP A 502 -33.75 -3.22 32.93
C ASP A 502 -32.53 -3.84 32.24
N GLN A 503 -31.39 -3.93 32.95
CA GLN A 503 -30.23 -4.69 32.50
C GLN A 503 -30.56 -6.18 32.38
N ILE A 504 -31.30 -6.75 33.36
CA ILE A 504 -31.76 -8.14 33.32
C ILE A 504 -32.70 -8.38 32.14
N LYS A 505 -33.65 -7.48 31.89
CA LYS A 505 -34.55 -7.57 30.72
C LYS A 505 -33.81 -7.45 29.40
N ALA A 506 -32.83 -6.54 29.28
CA ALA A 506 -32.03 -6.39 28.08
C ALA A 506 -31.21 -7.66 27.78
N ILE A 507 -30.62 -8.29 28.81
CA ILE A 507 -29.92 -9.57 28.66
C ILE A 507 -30.87 -10.67 28.19
N LYS A 508 -32.06 -10.80 28.80
CA LYS A 508 -33.07 -11.78 28.38
C LYS A 508 -33.48 -11.57 26.92
N LEU A 509 -33.78 -10.33 26.54
CA LEU A 509 -34.15 -9.98 25.17
C LEU A 509 -33.04 -10.31 24.16
N ALA A 510 -31.77 -10.08 24.52
CA ALA A 510 -30.63 -10.45 23.70
C ALA A 510 -30.50 -11.99 23.54
N LEU A 511 -30.65 -12.74 24.64
CA LEU A 511 -30.59 -14.21 24.62
C LEU A 511 -31.72 -14.84 23.81
N ASP A 512 -32.92 -14.27 23.89
CA ASP A 512 -34.11 -14.74 23.18
C ASP A 512 -34.07 -14.40 21.67
N GLY A 513 -33.18 -13.50 21.24
CA GLY A 513 -33.00 -13.17 19.83
C GLY A 513 -32.59 -14.40 19.02
N TRP A 514 -33.33 -14.72 17.94
CA TRP A 514 -33.09 -15.89 17.06
C TRP A 514 -31.66 -15.95 16.46
N SER A 515 -30.88 -14.89 16.59
CA SER A 515 -29.50 -14.78 16.10
C SER A 515 -28.41 -15.05 17.14
N LEU A 516 -28.74 -15.11 18.44
CA LEU A 516 -27.74 -15.24 19.52
C LEU A 516 -27.61 -16.66 20.09
N TYR A 517 -28.64 -17.50 19.96
CA TYR A 517 -28.62 -18.86 20.53
C TYR A 517 -27.56 -19.78 19.90
N VAL A 518 -27.23 -19.58 18.61
CA VAL A 518 -26.22 -20.38 17.90
C VAL A 518 -24.79 -19.91 18.17
N TYR A 519 -24.57 -18.60 18.40
CA TYR A 519 -23.22 -18.04 18.59
C TYR A 519 -22.74 -18.06 20.05
N ILE A 520 -23.63 -17.83 21.03
CA ILE A 520 -23.24 -17.85 22.46
C ILE A 520 -22.86 -19.26 22.91
N THR A 521 -23.51 -20.30 22.38
CA THR A 521 -23.22 -21.69 22.75
C THR A 521 -21.81 -22.14 22.29
N ILE A 522 -21.28 -21.55 21.22
CA ILE A 522 -19.93 -21.86 20.69
C ILE A 522 -18.83 -21.09 21.44
N ILE A 523 -19.12 -19.86 21.87
CA ILE A 523 -18.15 -19.03 22.62
C ILE A 523 -18.01 -19.49 24.08
N LEU A 524 -19.06 -20.08 24.67
CA LEU A 524 -19.02 -20.61 26.04
C LEU A 524 -18.57 -22.08 26.13
N SER A 525 -18.32 -22.76 25.00
CA SER A 525 -17.84 -24.15 24.96
C SER A 525 -16.36 -24.31 24.58
N LYS A 526 -15.61 -23.21 24.53
CA LYS A 526 -14.15 -23.15 24.53
C LYS A 526 -13.70 -22.37 25.75
#